data_AF-A0ABD1XFQ6-F1
#
_entry.id   AF-A0ABD1XFQ6-F1
#
_cell.length_a   1.000
_cell.length_b   1.000
_cell.length_c   1.000
_cell.angle_alpha   90.00
_cell.angle_beta   90.00
_cell.angle_gamma   90.00
#
_symmetry.space_group_name_H-M   'P 1'
#
loop_
_entity.id
_entity.type
_entity.pdbx_description
1 polymer ?
#
loop_
_entity_poly.entity_id
_entity_poly.type
_entity_poly.pdbx_seq_one_letter_code
_entity_poly.pdbx_strand_id
1 'polypeptide(L)'
;MRSMQQQASKANDVTYPSHVVTAPRSHGARGVNQVGVQSNPILTWTARNLKMVGIAKPSVLRRIWENKRIELLIDPSPGFVHAVSGKQTNRAPDRPITTFRACFRSDISDSKGTEQMLSGQFPLYELNRPRISGAVQETQSMEEMAEETFLFTSESVNEGHPDKLCDQISDGVLDACLEQDPNSRVACETCTKHNMVMVFGEITTKAQVDYEKVVRDTCRSIGFTTEENGLDADNCKVLVHVEEQDDQIAAAVHGHGSKKPEDIGAGDQGHMFGYATDETEELMPLTHVIATKLSSRMSEVRHSGLCGWMRPDGKTQVTVEYKNDGGAMVPIRIHTILISTQHDETVTNDQISAQVREHVIGTVVPEKYLDGNTIILINPSGLFTSGGPRGDAGLTGRKIIVDTYGGWGAHGGGAFSGKDCTKVDRSGAYLARQAAKSVVAAGLARRCLVQVSYAISMPSPLAVFVDTYGTGRVKDSQIRRLVEQNFDFRPGMIMAALDLKRGGNKRFQKTAVHGHFGRSDPDFTWEDVKPLVLESS
;
A
#
# COMPACT_ATOMS: atom_id res chain seq x y z
N MET A 1 52.83 -11.05 -59.71
CA MET A 1 52.91 -12.51 -59.99
C MET A 1 51.53 -13.12 -59.78
N ARG A 2 51.23 -14.23 -60.47
CA ARG A 2 50.07 -15.16 -60.39
C ARG A 2 49.33 -15.20 -59.04
N SER A 3 48.03 -15.51 -58.87
CA SER A 3 46.80 -15.64 -59.70
C SER A 3 45.68 -16.05 -58.70
N MET A 4 44.54 -15.39 -58.53
CA MET A 4 43.31 -15.37 -59.35
C MET A 4 42.57 -16.74 -59.48
N GLN A 5 41.22 -16.68 -59.48
CA GLN A 5 40.20 -17.71 -59.83
C GLN A 5 39.71 -18.63 -58.67
N GLN A 6 38.41 -18.61 -58.28
CA GLN A 6 37.17 -19.24 -58.89
C GLN A 6 37.11 -20.77 -58.61
N GLN A 7 35.97 -21.47 -58.47
CA GLN A 7 34.54 -21.16 -58.69
C GLN A 7 33.61 -22.16 -57.95
N ALA A 8 32.41 -21.69 -57.57
CA ALA A 8 31.07 -22.27 -57.72
C ALA A 8 30.76 -23.81 -57.65
N SER A 9 29.74 -24.10 -56.82
CA SER A 9 28.58 -24.99 -57.05
C SER A 9 28.74 -26.47 -57.46
N LYS A 10 28.04 -27.35 -56.72
CA LYS A 10 27.04 -28.28 -57.32
C LYS A 10 26.03 -28.76 -56.27
N ALA A 11 24.76 -28.76 -56.65
CA ALA A 11 23.68 -29.43 -55.93
C ALA A 11 23.56 -30.90 -56.38
N ASN A 12 22.82 -31.70 -55.63
CA ASN A 12 22.08 -32.86 -56.14
C ASN A 12 20.93 -33.20 -55.18
N ASP A 13 19.71 -33.20 -55.69
CA ASP A 13 18.54 -33.85 -55.09
C ASP A 13 18.70 -35.37 -55.06
N VAL A 14 18.04 -36.07 -54.12
CA VAL A 14 17.19 -37.26 -54.40
C VAL A 14 16.05 -37.31 -53.36
N THR A 15 14.88 -37.78 -53.81
CA THR A 15 13.55 -37.69 -53.20
C THR A 15 13.13 -38.84 -52.26
N TYR A 16 12.03 -38.57 -51.52
CA TYR A 16 11.09 -39.44 -50.78
C TYR A 16 10.89 -40.91 -51.23
N PRO A 17 10.28 -41.72 -50.33
CA PRO A 17 8.93 -42.19 -50.66
C PRO A 17 7.84 -41.82 -49.62
N SER A 18 6.61 -41.93 -50.10
CA SER A 18 5.34 -41.51 -49.47
C SER A 18 4.66 -42.60 -48.64
N HIS A 19 3.83 -42.20 -47.67
CA HIS A 19 2.57 -42.93 -47.40
C HIS A 19 1.41 -41.98 -47.09
N VAL A 20 0.38 -42.06 -47.93
CA VAL A 20 -0.97 -41.53 -47.71
C VAL A 20 -1.86 -42.69 -47.24
N VAL A 21 -2.70 -42.48 -46.24
CA VAL A 21 -3.85 -43.36 -45.97
C VAL A 21 -5.13 -42.52 -45.91
N THR A 22 -6.15 -43.01 -46.59
CA THR A 22 -7.40 -42.33 -46.93
C THR A 22 -8.47 -42.45 -45.85
N ALA A 23 -9.29 -41.40 -45.71
CA ALA A 23 -10.58 -41.48 -45.03
C ALA A 23 -11.65 -42.12 -45.95
N PRO A 24 -12.64 -42.85 -45.39
CA PRO A 24 -13.89 -43.15 -46.08
C PRO A 24 -15.00 -42.15 -45.71
N ARG A 25 -15.74 -41.67 -46.71
CA ARG A 25 -17.09 -41.09 -46.52
C ARG A 25 -18.13 -42.20 -46.75
N SER A 26 -19.19 -42.22 -45.96
CA SER A 26 -20.46 -42.87 -46.33
C SER A 26 -21.64 -41.97 -45.96
N HIS A 27 -22.63 -41.90 -46.86
CA HIS A 27 -23.82 -41.07 -46.72
C HIS A 27 -24.89 -41.75 -45.82
N GLY A 28 -25.82 -40.99 -45.24
CA GLY A 28 -27.01 -41.54 -44.58
C GLY A 28 -27.85 -40.44 -43.92
N ALA A 29 -29.01 -40.12 -44.48
CA ALA A 29 -29.80 -38.94 -44.10
C ALA A 29 -31.02 -39.26 -43.22
N ARG A 30 -31.60 -38.19 -42.63
CA ARG A 30 -32.95 -38.04 -42.02
C ARG A 30 -33.16 -38.57 -40.60
N GLY A 31 -33.92 -37.80 -39.81
CA GLY A 31 -34.54 -38.25 -38.56
C GLY A 31 -34.80 -37.12 -37.56
N VAL A 32 -36.00 -36.54 -37.59
CA VAL A 32 -36.46 -35.54 -36.60
C VAL A 32 -36.90 -36.27 -35.32
N ASN A 33 -36.60 -35.69 -34.14
CA ASN A 33 -37.59 -35.64 -33.04
C ASN A 33 -37.23 -34.57 -31.99
N GLN A 34 -38.15 -33.64 -31.78
CA GLN A 34 -38.19 -32.79 -30.58
C GLN A 34 -38.75 -33.61 -29.41
N VAL A 35 -38.20 -33.43 -28.22
CA VAL A 35 -38.98 -33.51 -26.97
C VAL A 35 -38.54 -32.34 -26.10
N GLY A 36 -39.48 -31.50 -25.69
CA GLY A 36 -39.25 -30.41 -24.74
C GLY A 36 -40.08 -30.62 -23.47
N VAL A 37 -39.59 -30.07 -22.36
CA VAL A 37 -40.32 -29.89 -21.09
C VAL A 37 -39.87 -28.53 -20.55
N GLN A 38 -40.64 -27.48 -20.85
CA GLN A 38 -41.55 -26.78 -19.93
C GLN A 38 -40.89 -26.00 -18.78
N SER A 39 -41.13 -24.69 -18.83
CA SER A 39 -40.92 -23.66 -17.81
C SER A 39 -42.02 -23.65 -16.74
N ASN A 40 -41.71 -23.29 -15.48
CA ASN A 40 -42.36 -22.18 -14.73
C ASN A 40 -41.73 -21.92 -13.33
N PRO A 41 -42.03 -20.81 -12.62
CA PRO A 41 -40.94 -19.94 -12.14
C PRO A 41 -41.09 -19.39 -10.70
N ILE A 42 -40.24 -18.40 -10.36
CA ILE A 42 -40.33 -17.40 -9.27
C ILE A 42 -40.26 -17.94 -7.83
N LEU A 43 -39.25 -17.46 -7.09
CA LEU A 43 -39.39 -17.17 -5.65
C LEU A 43 -38.48 -16.01 -5.24
N THR A 44 -39.10 -14.85 -5.04
CA THR A 44 -38.48 -13.63 -4.47
C THR A 44 -38.23 -13.80 -2.97
N TRP A 45 -37.10 -13.32 -2.47
CA TRP A 45 -36.87 -13.14 -1.02
C TRP A 45 -36.67 -11.66 -0.68
N THR A 46 -37.61 -11.10 0.06
CA THR A 46 -37.49 -9.77 0.68
C THR A 46 -36.89 -9.89 2.06
N ALA A 47 -35.86 -9.07 2.36
CA ALA A 47 -35.28 -8.99 3.70
C ALA A 47 -36.24 -8.33 4.70
N ARG A 48 -36.43 -8.93 5.89
CA ARG A 48 -36.94 -8.25 7.09
C ARG A 48 -36.56 -9.00 8.37
N ASN A 49 -35.97 -8.24 9.30
CA ASN A 49 -35.96 -8.43 10.76
C ASN A 49 -35.59 -9.80 11.33
N LEU A 50 -34.37 -9.90 11.89
CA LEU A 50 -34.10 -10.80 13.02
C LEU A 50 -33.13 -10.13 14.01
N LYS A 51 -33.64 -9.86 15.21
CA LYS A 51 -32.88 -9.46 16.41
C LYS A 51 -33.07 -10.56 17.46
N MET A 52 -32.07 -10.72 18.33
CA MET A 52 -32.07 -11.49 19.59
C MET A 52 -31.72 -13.00 19.54
N VAL A 53 -30.51 -13.28 20.03
CA VAL A 53 -30.14 -14.23 21.12
C VAL A 53 -30.74 -15.66 21.10
N GLY A 54 -29.87 -16.68 21.04
CA GLY A 54 -30.22 -18.08 21.36
C GLY A 54 -29.01 -19.03 21.37
N ILE A 55 -28.69 -19.60 22.54
CA ILE A 55 -27.48 -20.41 22.79
C ILE A 55 -27.54 -21.83 22.18
N ALA A 56 -26.48 -22.18 21.45
CA ALA A 56 -25.87 -23.51 21.20
C ALA A 56 -26.70 -24.80 21.11
N LYS A 57 -26.44 -25.57 20.02
CA LYS A 57 -25.75 -26.88 20.12
C LYS A 57 -25.23 -27.38 18.74
N PRO A 58 -23.96 -27.79 18.60
CA PRO A 58 -23.41 -28.30 17.35
C PRO A 58 -23.40 -29.84 17.28
N SER A 59 -23.91 -30.39 16.17
CA SER A 59 -23.59 -31.73 15.68
C SER A 59 -23.81 -31.75 14.15
N VAL A 60 -23.30 -32.80 13.47
CA VAL A 60 -23.32 -32.97 12.00
C VAL A 60 -22.24 -32.20 11.24
N LEU A 61 -20.98 -32.68 11.31
CA LEU A 61 -20.24 -33.29 10.17
C LEU A 61 -18.75 -33.54 10.50
N ARG A 62 -18.29 -34.81 10.41
CA ARG A 62 -16.85 -35.15 10.45
C ARG A 62 -16.54 -36.49 9.76
N ARG A 63 -16.03 -36.43 8.52
CA ARG A 63 -15.25 -37.44 7.71
C ARG A 63 -15.26 -36.88 6.27
N ILE A 64 -14.19 -36.81 5.45
CA ILE A 64 -12.95 -37.59 5.21
C ILE A 64 -11.87 -36.57 4.72
N TRP A 65 -10.55 -36.59 5.01
CA TRP A 65 -9.70 -37.51 5.80
C TRP A 65 -8.46 -36.83 6.48
N GLU A 66 -7.42 -37.64 6.73
CA GLU A 66 -6.09 -37.43 7.33
C GLU A 66 -5.01 -36.79 6.42
N ASN A 67 -4.18 -35.88 6.97
CA ASN A 67 -2.78 -36.23 7.33
C ASN A 67 -2.02 -35.10 8.04
N LYS A 68 -0.98 -35.49 8.80
CA LYS A 68 -0.06 -34.70 9.65
C LYS A 68 -0.66 -34.11 10.95
N ARG A 69 -0.13 -34.59 12.08
CA ARG A 69 -0.43 -34.12 13.44
C ARG A 69 0.30 -32.81 13.74
N ILE A 70 -0.41 -31.85 14.33
CA ILE A 70 0.15 -30.90 15.29
C ILE A 70 -0.78 -30.97 16.51
N GLU A 71 -0.28 -31.44 17.64
CA GLU A 71 -1.06 -31.51 18.89
C GLU A 71 -1.01 -30.15 19.58
N LEU A 72 -2.07 -29.36 19.40
CA LEU A 72 -2.36 -28.20 20.23
C LEU A 72 -2.93 -28.68 21.58
N LEU A 73 -2.04 -28.93 22.53
CA LEU A 73 -2.39 -29.10 23.94
C LEU A 73 -2.83 -27.75 24.52
N ILE A 74 -4.13 -27.53 24.59
CA ILE A 74 -4.74 -26.46 25.39
C ILE A 74 -5.10 -27.08 26.74
N ASP A 75 -4.29 -26.78 27.77
CA ASP A 75 -4.54 -27.19 29.16
C ASP A 75 -5.31 -26.08 29.91
N PRO A 76 -6.54 -26.32 30.39
CA PRO A 76 -7.34 -25.33 31.09
C PRO A 76 -7.41 -25.64 32.61
N SER A 77 -6.36 -25.35 33.38
CA SER A 77 -6.43 -25.30 34.86
C SER A 77 -5.32 -24.46 35.52
N PRO A 78 -5.63 -23.64 36.55
CA PRO A 78 -4.61 -22.88 37.29
C PRO A 78 -4.08 -23.66 38.50
N GLY A 79 -2.78 -23.98 38.53
CA GLY A 79 -2.15 -24.57 39.72
C GLY A 79 -0.70 -25.01 39.52
N PHE A 80 0.22 -24.54 40.36
CA PHE A 80 1.64 -24.92 40.35
C PHE A 80 1.87 -26.37 40.83
N VAL A 81 2.64 -27.17 40.08
CA VAL A 81 3.56 -28.18 40.65
C VAL A 81 4.82 -28.30 39.76
N HIS A 82 6.01 -28.37 40.37
CA HIS A 82 7.28 -28.65 39.68
C HIS A 82 7.42 -30.12 39.27
N ALA A 83 8.04 -30.38 38.12
CA ALA A 83 8.68 -31.67 37.82
C ALA A 83 10.15 -31.46 37.41
N VAL A 84 11.07 -32.04 38.18
CA VAL A 84 12.52 -32.04 37.90
C VAL A 84 12.90 -33.42 37.35
N SER A 85 13.56 -33.48 36.19
CA SER A 85 14.30 -34.67 35.77
C SER A 85 15.79 -34.39 35.79
N GLY A 86 16.52 -35.00 36.72
CA GLY A 86 17.93 -34.68 36.94
C GLY A 86 18.91 -35.41 36.01
N LYS A 87 20.02 -34.73 35.69
CA LYS A 87 21.35 -35.35 35.70
C LYS A 87 22.28 -34.46 36.53
N GLN A 88 22.75 -34.98 37.66
CA GLN A 88 23.80 -34.34 38.45
C GLN A 88 25.17 -34.58 37.83
N THR A 89 25.97 -33.53 37.69
CA THR A 89 27.42 -33.57 38.02
C THR A 89 27.82 -32.23 38.66
N ASN A 90 28.70 -32.28 39.65
CA ASN A 90 28.95 -31.19 40.60
C ASN A 90 29.86 -30.07 40.06
N ARG A 91 29.57 -28.81 40.40
CA ARG A 91 30.40 -27.95 41.28
C ARG A 91 29.76 -26.55 41.48
N ALA A 92 29.80 -26.05 42.71
CA ALA A 92 29.42 -24.69 43.13
C ALA A 92 30.72 -23.83 43.31
N PRO A 93 30.73 -22.51 43.66
CA PRO A 93 29.79 -21.84 44.58
C PRO A 93 29.35 -20.37 44.32
N ASP A 94 28.32 -19.98 45.08
CA ASP A 94 28.06 -18.69 45.76
C ASP A 94 27.59 -17.35 45.08
N ARG A 95 26.29 -17.06 45.33
CA ARG A 95 25.65 -15.74 45.67
C ARG A 95 25.37 -14.71 44.54
N PRO A 96 24.53 -13.68 44.77
CA PRO A 96 23.07 -13.83 44.73
C PRO A 96 22.37 -12.81 43.79
N ILE A 97 21.32 -13.23 43.09
CA ILE A 97 20.54 -12.34 42.22
C ILE A 97 19.50 -11.55 43.04
N THR A 98 19.57 -10.23 42.97
CA THR A 98 18.58 -9.30 43.51
C THR A 98 17.52 -9.01 42.45
N THR A 99 16.26 -9.43 42.65
CA THR A 99 15.14 -9.05 41.79
C THR A 99 14.29 -7.96 42.44
N PHE A 100 14.26 -6.78 41.80
CA PHE A 100 13.29 -5.72 42.11
C PHE A 100 11.86 -6.20 41.83
N ARG A 101 10.92 -5.80 42.68
CA ARG A 101 9.48 -6.09 42.54
C ARG A 101 8.71 -4.78 42.55
N ALA A 102 8.22 -4.36 41.37
CA ALA A 102 7.31 -3.23 41.26
C ALA A 102 5.88 -3.68 41.62
N CYS A 103 5.24 -2.97 42.56
CA CYS A 103 3.84 -3.18 42.90
C CYS A 103 2.95 -2.24 42.08
N PHE A 104 2.04 -2.79 41.27
CA PHE A 104 0.82 -2.08 40.89
C PHE A 104 -0.27 -2.43 41.90
N ARG A 105 -0.82 -1.43 42.59
CA ARG A 105 -2.09 -1.56 43.33
C ARG A 105 -3.24 -1.21 42.38
N SER A 106 -4.30 -2.02 42.44
CA SER A 106 -5.62 -1.63 41.95
C SER A 106 -6.55 -1.64 43.15
N ASP A 107 -6.97 -0.47 43.59
CA ASP A 107 -7.90 -0.33 44.72
C ASP A 107 -9.33 -0.39 44.20
N ILE A 108 -10.04 -1.48 44.51
CA ILE A 108 -11.50 -1.57 44.47
C ILE A 108 -11.94 -2.00 45.86
N SER A 109 -12.68 -1.14 46.55
CA SER A 109 -13.11 -1.35 47.93
C SER A 109 -14.44 -2.09 48.01
N ASP A 110 -14.46 -3.18 48.79
CA ASP A 110 -15.68 -3.90 49.18
C ASP A 110 -16.70 -3.04 49.92
N SER A 111 -18.00 -3.34 49.72
CA SER A 111 -19.02 -3.16 50.76
C SER A 111 -20.00 -4.35 50.80
N LYS A 112 -19.91 -5.12 51.89
CA LYS A 112 -20.98 -6.01 52.38
C LYS A 112 -22.08 -5.11 52.96
N GLY A 113 -23.38 -5.38 52.93
CA GLY A 113 -24.11 -6.59 52.51
C GLY A 113 -25.17 -6.94 53.56
N THR A 114 -26.47 -6.77 53.25
CA THR A 114 -27.58 -7.25 54.08
C THR A 114 -28.88 -7.36 53.26
N GLU A 115 -29.60 -8.48 53.42
CA GLU A 115 -30.92 -8.72 52.82
C GLU A 115 -32.06 -8.16 53.70
N GLN A 116 -33.18 -7.73 53.08
CA GLN A 116 -34.52 -8.38 53.20
C GLN A 116 -35.70 -7.44 52.86
N MET A 117 -36.87 -8.08 52.65
CA MET A 117 -38.24 -7.54 52.60
C MET A 117 -38.71 -6.86 51.30
N LEU A 118 -39.41 -7.68 50.50
CA LEU A 118 -40.38 -7.27 49.48
C LEU A 118 -41.63 -6.68 50.16
N SER A 119 -42.06 -5.47 49.74
CA SER A 119 -43.45 -5.07 49.45
C SER A 119 -43.59 -3.54 49.53
N GLY A 120 -44.00 -2.92 48.43
CA GLY A 120 -44.15 -1.46 48.35
C GLY A 120 -44.54 -1.02 46.95
N GLN A 121 -45.84 -0.87 46.71
CA GLN A 121 -46.35 -0.24 45.50
C GLN A 121 -46.01 1.26 45.53
N PHE A 122 -45.35 1.77 44.48
CA PHE A 122 -45.18 3.20 44.28
C PHE A 122 -46.10 3.67 43.12
N PRO A 123 -46.85 4.78 43.30
CA PRO A 123 -47.79 5.26 42.29
C PRO A 123 -47.09 5.98 41.13
N LEU A 124 -47.62 5.80 39.92
CA LEU A 124 -47.30 6.61 38.76
C LEU A 124 -47.82 8.04 38.97
N TYR A 125 -46.92 9.02 38.95
CA TYR A 125 -47.29 10.44 38.84
C TYR A 125 -47.30 10.87 37.37
N GLU A 126 -48.49 10.99 36.80
CA GLU A 126 -48.68 11.69 35.52
C GLU A 126 -48.53 13.21 35.73
N LEU A 127 -47.52 13.82 35.11
CA LEU A 127 -47.40 15.28 35.06
C LEU A 127 -48.15 15.83 33.84
N ASN A 128 -49.38 16.28 34.09
CA ASN A 128 -50.18 17.07 33.16
C ASN A 128 -49.39 18.29 32.64
N ARG A 129 -49.15 18.37 31.32
CA ARG A 129 -48.70 19.59 30.66
C ARG A 129 -49.90 20.37 30.11
N PRO A 130 -50.07 21.67 30.41
CA PRO A 130 -51.10 22.48 29.78
C PRO A 130 -50.78 22.71 28.30
N ARG A 131 -51.81 22.68 27.44
CA ARG A 131 -51.68 23.11 26.04
C ARG A 131 -51.55 24.63 25.98
N ILE A 132 -50.38 25.13 25.57
CA ILE A 132 -50.23 26.50 25.09
C ILE A 132 -50.33 26.47 23.56
N SER A 133 -51.47 26.92 23.04
CA SER A 133 -51.66 27.19 21.62
C SER A 133 -51.35 28.67 21.38
N GLY A 134 -50.28 28.98 20.66
CA GLY A 134 -49.95 30.36 20.30
C GLY A 134 -48.62 30.45 19.57
N ALA A 135 -48.70 30.56 18.24
CA ALA A 135 -47.65 30.93 17.29
C ALA A 135 -46.21 31.04 17.84
N VAL A 136 -45.45 29.94 17.76
CA VAL A 136 -44.00 30.03 17.63
C VAL A 136 -43.73 30.47 16.19
N GLN A 137 -43.24 31.69 16.01
CA GLN A 137 -42.66 32.08 14.72
C GLN A 137 -41.51 31.13 14.41
N GLU A 138 -41.42 30.67 13.16
CA GLU A 138 -40.23 29.97 12.65
C GLU A 138 -39.04 30.94 12.59
N THR A 139 -38.42 31.18 13.75
CA THR A 139 -36.98 31.41 13.79
C THR A 139 -36.30 30.09 13.48
N GLN A 140 -36.31 29.69 12.20
CA GLN A 140 -35.28 28.79 11.68
C GLN A 140 -33.95 29.50 11.94
N SER A 141 -33.25 29.08 12.99
CA SER A 141 -32.04 29.75 13.44
C SER A 141 -30.96 29.59 12.37
N MET A 142 -30.26 30.68 12.07
CA MET A 142 -29.08 30.65 11.21
C MET A 142 -27.92 29.83 11.81
N GLU A 143 -28.12 29.25 13.00
CA GLU A 143 -27.23 28.32 13.69
C GLU A 143 -27.42 26.85 13.22
N GLU A 144 -28.53 26.52 12.55
CA GLU A 144 -28.87 25.12 12.18
C GLU A 144 -28.37 24.70 10.77
N MET A 145 -27.48 25.49 10.17
CA MET A 145 -26.67 25.14 8.99
C MET A 145 -25.19 25.50 9.21
N ALA A 146 -24.64 25.19 10.38
CA ALA A 146 -23.19 25.02 10.50
C ALA A 146 -22.79 23.87 9.57
N GLU A 147 -22.17 24.18 8.43
CA GLU A 147 -21.82 23.19 7.40
C GLU A 147 -20.93 22.11 8.01
N GLU A 148 -21.36 20.84 7.96
CA GLU A 148 -20.68 19.74 8.66
C GLU A 148 -19.22 19.60 8.19
N THR A 149 -18.28 20.04 9.04
CA THR A 149 -16.85 19.77 8.86
C THR A 149 -16.47 18.45 9.50
N PHE A 150 -15.40 17.84 8.99
CA PHE A 150 -14.82 16.63 9.55
C PHE A 150 -13.29 16.69 9.52
N LEU A 151 -12.65 15.93 10.41
CA LEU A 151 -11.19 15.81 10.45
C LEU A 151 -10.74 14.57 9.68
N PHE A 152 -9.77 14.74 8.79
CA PHE A 152 -9.06 13.63 8.14
C PHE A 152 -7.56 13.75 8.39
N THR A 153 -6.88 12.62 8.53
CA THR A 153 -5.46 12.56 8.87
C THR A 153 -4.70 11.68 7.89
N SER A 154 -3.54 12.16 7.43
CA SER A 154 -2.55 11.35 6.70
C SER A 154 -1.18 11.47 7.34
N GLU A 155 -0.37 10.42 7.21
CA GLU A 155 1.04 10.42 7.62
C GLU A 155 1.99 10.30 6.41
N SER A 156 3.27 10.60 6.67
CA SER A 156 4.41 10.27 5.84
C SER A 156 5.62 10.00 6.74
N VAL A 157 6.61 9.31 6.19
CA VAL A 157 7.90 9.05 6.84
C VAL A 157 9.03 9.37 5.86
N ASN A 158 10.17 9.80 6.37
CA ASN A 158 11.31 10.19 5.53
C ASN A 158 12.15 8.98 5.07
N GLU A 159 13.19 9.26 4.30
CA GLU A 159 14.11 8.27 3.71
C GLU A 159 14.86 7.40 4.72
N GLY A 160 15.05 7.85 5.96
CA GLY A 160 15.73 7.08 7.01
C GLY A 160 14.81 6.22 7.86
N HIS A 161 13.49 6.31 7.70
CA HIS A 161 12.58 5.36 8.34
C HIS A 161 12.92 3.92 7.88
N PRO A 162 13.07 2.92 8.77
CA PRO A 162 13.64 1.63 8.39
C PRO A 162 12.82 0.87 7.33
N ASP A 163 11.49 0.94 7.33
CA ASP A 163 10.69 0.42 6.19
C ASP A 163 10.99 1.15 4.86
N LYS A 164 11.23 2.47 4.88
CA LYS A 164 11.57 3.23 3.67
C LYS A 164 13.01 3.06 3.22
N LEU A 165 13.94 2.78 4.14
CA LEU A 165 15.25 2.26 3.78
C LEU A 165 15.10 0.97 2.96
N CYS A 166 14.24 0.03 3.38
CA CYS A 166 13.98 -1.21 2.65
C CYS A 166 13.38 -0.96 1.26
N ASP A 167 12.32 -0.14 1.16
CA ASP A 167 11.72 0.21 -0.14
C ASP A 167 12.73 0.83 -1.12
N GLN A 168 13.59 1.75 -0.64
CA GLN A 168 14.62 2.39 -1.46
C GLN A 168 15.74 1.44 -1.89
N ILE A 169 16.10 0.45 -1.06
CA ILE A 169 17.08 -0.57 -1.41
C ILE A 169 16.50 -1.52 -2.46
N SER A 170 15.29 -2.01 -2.25
CA SER A 170 14.58 -2.90 -3.17
C SER A 170 14.40 -2.27 -4.56
N ASP A 171 14.03 -0.99 -4.65
CA ASP A 171 13.99 -0.29 -5.93
C ASP A 171 15.37 0.10 -6.48
N GLY A 172 16.38 0.28 -5.62
CA GLY A 172 17.77 0.43 -6.06
C GLY A 172 18.31 -0.82 -6.75
N VAL A 173 17.92 -2.01 -6.28
CA VAL A 173 18.23 -3.28 -6.94
C VAL A 173 17.48 -3.41 -8.27
N LEU A 174 16.20 -3.04 -8.30
CA LEU A 174 15.41 -3.00 -9.54
C LEU A 174 16.03 -2.09 -10.61
N ASP A 175 16.39 -0.86 -10.24
CA ASP A 175 17.03 0.10 -11.16
C ASP A 175 18.35 -0.46 -11.71
N ALA A 176 19.19 -1.07 -10.86
CA ALA A 176 20.46 -1.68 -11.25
C ALA A 176 20.27 -2.88 -12.21
N CYS A 177 19.20 -3.66 -12.04
CA CYS A 177 18.81 -4.71 -12.98
C CYS A 177 18.35 -4.13 -14.33
N LEU A 178 17.45 -3.14 -14.30
CA LEU A 178 16.85 -2.56 -15.51
C LEU A 178 17.82 -1.71 -16.35
N GLU A 179 18.83 -1.10 -15.72
CA GLU A 179 19.88 -0.34 -16.41
C GLU A 179 20.69 -1.23 -17.39
N GLN A 180 20.90 -2.50 -17.05
CA GLN A 180 21.64 -3.46 -17.88
C GLN A 180 20.73 -4.40 -18.69
N ASP A 181 19.58 -4.79 -18.13
CA ASP A 181 18.59 -5.65 -18.79
C ASP A 181 17.15 -5.12 -18.55
N PRO A 182 16.60 -4.33 -19.50
CA PRO A 182 15.21 -3.85 -19.48
C PRO A 182 14.15 -4.96 -19.46
N ASN A 183 14.53 -6.23 -19.62
CA ASN A 183 13.63 -7.38 -19.52
C ASN A 183 13.84 -8.21 -18.25
N SER A 184 14.57 -7.70 -17.26
CA SER A 184 14.67 -8.28 -15.92
C SER A 184 13.30 -8.62 -15.33
N ARG A 185 13.23 -9.73 -14.59
CA ARG A 185 12.14 -10.05 -13.66
C ARG A 185 12.68 -9.87 -12.26
N VAL A 186 11.97 -9.10 -11.46
CA VAL A 186 12.43 -8.69 -10.12
C VAL A 186 11.25 -8.74 -9.16
N ALA A 187 11.45 -9.42 -8.05
CA ALA A 187 10.65 -9.41 -6.84
C ALA A 187 11.63 -9.32 -5.65
N CYS A 188 12.34 -8.19 -5.55
CA CYS A 188 13.37 -7.98 -4.56
C CYS A 188 12.76 -7.43 -3.26
N GLU A 189 12.72 -8.25 -2.23
CA GLU A 189 12.33 -7.87 -0.89
C GLU A 189 13.56 -7.50 -0.06
N THR A 190 13.48 -6.41 0.68
CA THR A 190 14.50 -6.01 1.67
C THR A 190 13.90 -6.01 3.07
N CYS A 191 14.65 -6.50 4.06
CA CYS A 191 14.40 -6.26 5.49
C CYS A 191 15.66 -5.77 6.22
N THR A 192 15.48 -5.10 7.36
CA THR A 192 16.59 -4.56 8.16
C THR A 192 16.28 -4.58 9.65
N LYS A 193 17.33 -4.73 10.46
CA LYS A 193 17.34 -4.46 11.90
C LYS A 193 18.74 -4.02 12.30
N HIS A 194 18.96 -3.72 13.58
CA HIS A 194 20.24 -3.30 14.13
C HIS A 194 21.43 -4.10 13.55
N ASN A 195 22.33 -3.38 12.89
CA ASN A 195 23.56 -3.90 12.27
C ASN A 195 23.35 -4.96 11.15
N MET A 196 22.17 -4.99 10.49
CA MET A 196 21.85 -5.95 9.43
C MET A 196 20.90 -5.38 8.37
N VAL A 197 21.24 -5.59 7.10
CA VAL A 197 20.30 -5.54 5.97
C VAL A 197 20.28 -6.91 5.29
N MET A 198 19.11 -7.38 4.89
CA MET A 198 18.95 -8.59 4.08
C MET A 198 18.13 -8.27 2.84
N VAL A 199 18.65 -8.63 1.66
CA VAL A 199 17.94 -8.60 0.37
C VAL A 199 17.65 -10.04 -0.06
N PHE A 200 16.42 -10.30 -0.47
CA PHE A 200 15.91 -11.64 -0.77
C PHE A 200 14.77 -11.62 -1.79
N GLY A 201 14.27 -12.80 -2.18
CA GLY A 201 13.23 -12.96 -3.19
C GLY A 201 13.79 -13.36 -4.56
N GLU A 202 13.03 -13.12 -5.63
CA GLU A 202 13.31 -13.73 -6.94
C GLU A 202 13.76 -12.71 -7.99
N ILE A 203 14.91 -12.94 -8.60
CA ILE A 203 15.46 -12.11 -9.69
C ILE A 203 15.95 -13.00 -10.84
N THR A 204 15.36 -12.83 -12.02
CA THR A 204 15.87 -13.40 -13.28
C THR A 204 16.27 -12.26 -14.20
N THR A 205 17.57 -12.09 -14.41
CA THR A 205 18.15 -10.97 -15.18
C THR A 205 19.43 -11.39 -15.89
N LYS A 206 19.78 -10.70 -16.98
CA LYS A 206 21.12 -10.78 -17.60
C LYS A 206 22.12 -9.78 -16.99
N ALA A 207 21.64 -8.86 -16.16
CA ALA A 207 22.46 -7.88 -15.47
C ALA A 207 23.50 -8.53 -14.53
N GLN A 208 24.68 -7.93 -14.42
CA GLN A 208 25.63 -8.26 -13.37
C GLN A 208 25.48 -7.22 -12.25
N VAL A 209 24.78 -7.60 -11.18
CA VAL A 209 24.43 -6.70 -10.08
C VAL A 209 25.19 -7.09 -8.81
N ASP A 210 26.00 -6.16 -8.30
CA ASP A 210 26.56 -6.24 -6.96
C ASP A 210 25.52 -5.75 -5.95
N TYR A 211 24.70 -6.70 -5.46
CA TYR A 211 23.63 -6.41 -4.51
C TYR A 211 24.14 -5.78 -3.21
N GLU A 212 25.33 -6.19 -2.74
CA GLU A 212 25.92 -5.63 -1.52
C GLU A 212 26.29 -4.17 -1.72
N LYS A 213 26.93 -3.83 -2.85
CA LYS A 213 27.24 -2.45 -3.20
C LYS A 213 25.97 -1.59 -3.33
N VAL A 214 24.90 -2.09 -3.94
CA VAL A 214 23.62 -1.37 -4.05
C VAL A 214 23.01 -1.07 -2.67
N VAL A 215 23.03 -2.05 -1.76
CA VAL A 215 22.60 -1.87 -0.35
C VAL A 215 23.43 -0.78 0.32
N ARG A 216 24.76 -0.91 0.31
CA ARG A 216 25.67 0.02 1.01
C ARG A 216 25.59 1.43 0.46
N ASP A 217 25.56 1.60 -0.87
CA ASP A 217 25.44 2.90 -1.51
C ASP A 217 24.10 3.59 -1.20
N THR A 218 23.01 2.83 -1.14
CA THR A 218 21.69 3.36 -0.77
C THR A 218 21.70 3.83 0.70
N CYS A 219 22.12 2.98 1.64
CA CYS A 219 22.28 3.34 3.05
C CYS A 219 23.14 4.61 3.23
N ARG A 220 24.30 4.67 2.54
CA ARG A 220 25.23 5.80 2.64
C ARG A 220 24.62 7.09 2.09
N SER A 221 23.89 7.03 0.96
CA SER A 221 23.22 8.20 0.38
C SER A 221 22.12 8.79 1.26
N ILE A 222 21.46 7.95 2.06
CA ILE A 222 20.45 8.34 3.05
C ILE A 222 21.09 9.01 4.29
N GLY A 223 22.37 8.77 4.56
CA GLY A 223 23.11 9.29 5.72
C GLY A 223 23.33 8.27 6.85
N PHE A 224 23.12 6.97 6.59
CA PHE A 224 23.50 5.89 7.50
C PHE A 224 25.00 5.60 7.42
N THR A 225 25.80 6.50 7.97
CA THR A 225 27.28 6.47 7.93
C THR A 225 27.93 6.13 9.27
N THR A 226 27.15 5.98 10.35
CA THR A 226 27.64 5.67 11.71
C THR A 226 26.60 4.88 12.50
N GLU A 227 27.04 4.08 13.48
CA GLU A 227 26.12 3.34 14.38
C GLU A 227 25.21 4.28 15.20
N GLU A 228 25.67 5.51 15.44
CA GLU A 228 24.93 6.58 16.13
C GLU A 228 23.74 7.08 15.30
N ASN A 229 23.87 7.13 13.97
CA ASN A 229 22.76 7.46 13.08
C ASN A 229 21.73 6.32 12.99
N GLY A 230 22.05 5.11 13.46
CA GLY A 230 21.15 3.96 13.58
C GLY A 230 21.53 2.77 12.67
N LEU A 231 22.41 2.99 11.69
CA LEU A 231 23.05 1.99 10.86
C LEU A 231 24.34 2.59 10.26
N ASP A 232 25.38 1.79 10.15
CA ASP A 232 26.64 2.12 9.46
C ASP A 232 26.68 1.34 8.14
N ALA A 233 26.63 2.04 7.00
CA ALA A 233 26.62 1.44 5.67
C ALA A 233 27.89 0.65 5.32
N ASP A 234 29.03 0.98 5.91
CA ASP A 234 30.32 0.35 5.59
C ASP A 234 30.61 -0.85 6.51
N ASN A 235 30.10 -0.83 7.75
CA ASN A 235 30.32 -1.91 8.73
C ASN A 235 29.12 -2.86 8.92
N CYS A 236 27.92 -2.55 8.42
CA CYS A 236 26.77 -3.43 8.61
C CYS A 236 26.88 -4.77 7.87
N LYS A 237 26.22 -5.79 8.42
CA LYS A 237 26.06 -7.08 7.74
C LYS A 237 25.07 -6.92 6.60
N VAL A 238 25.48 -7.30 5.40
CA VAL A 238 24.57 -7.45 4.26
C VAL A 238 24.41 -8.94 3.98
N LEU A 239 23.17 -9.41 3.99
CA LEU A 239 22.80 -10.79 3.65
C LEU A 239 22.10 -10.78 2.30
N VAL A 240 22.56 -11.62 1.37
CA VAL A 240 21.96 -11.77 0.04
C VAL A 240 21.39 -13.19 -0.07
N HIS A 241 20.09 -13.29 -0.26
CA HIS A 241 19.38 -14.57 -0.42
C HIS A 241 18.37 -14.46 -1.57
N VAL A 242 18.91 -14.18 -2.75
CA VAL A 242 18.16 -14.02 -4.00
C VAL A 242 18.27 -15.29 -4.82
N GLU A 243 17.14 -15.78 -5.32
CA GLU A 243 17.04 -16.95 -6.21
C GLU A 243 16.46 -16.54 -7.58
N GLU A 244 16.41 -17.46 -8.56
CA GLU A 244 15.76 -17.19 -9.84
C GLU A 244 14.23 -17.32 -9.72
N GLN A 245 13.47 -16.66 -10.60
CA GLN A 245 12.01 -16.80 -10.65
C GLN A 245 11.59 -18.22 -11.06
N ASP A 246 10.57 -18.76 -10.40
CA ASP A 246 9.98 -20.06 -10.73
C ASP A 246 9.59 -20.18 -12.22
N ASP A 247 10.02 -21.29 -12.83
CA ASP A 247 9.85 -21.60 -14.25
C ASP A 247 8.37 -21.63 -14.70
N GLN A 248 7.45 -22.08 -13.83
CA GLN A 248 6.03 -22.15 -14.15
C GLN A 248 5.42 -20.76 -14.24
N ILE A 249 5.83 -19.85 -13.34
CA ILE A 249 5.46 -18.43 -13.39
C ILE A 249 6.03 -17.78 -14.67
N ALA A 250 7.31 -18.02 -14.97
CA ALA A 250 7.97 -17.47 -16.17
C ALA A 250 7.31 -17.97 -17.48
N ALA A 251 6.91 -19.24 -17.54
CA ALA A 251 6.18 -19.82 -18.66
C ALA A 251 4.78 -19.21 -18.80
N ALA A 252 4.02 -19.12 -17.71
CA ALA A 252 2.61 -18.70 -17.74
C ALA A 252 2.46 -17.19 -18.01
N VAL A 253 3.26 -16.35 -17.36
CA VAL A 253 3.17 -14.88 -17.45
C VAL A 253 3.68 -14.37 -18.81
N HIS A 254 4.91 -14.73 -19.19
CA HIS A 254 5.60 -14.19 -20.37
C HIS A 254 6.18 -15.24 -21.34
N GLY A 255 5.93 -16.53 -21.13
CA GLY A 255 6.41 -17.60 -22.02
C GLY A 255 7.93 -17.61 -22.16
N HIS A 256 8.67 -17.43 -21.06
CA HIS A 256 10.13 -17.22 -21.05
C HIS A 256 10.61 -16.07 -21.96
N GLY A 257 9.74 -15.08 -22.21
CA GLY A 257 10.02 -13.91 -23.05
C GLY A 257 9.57 -14.04 -24.51
N SER A 258 8.89 -15.14 -24.88
CA SER A 258 8.35 -15.35 -26.23
C SER A 258 6.98 -14.70 -26.46
N LYS A 259 6.23 -14.35 -25.41
CA LYS A 259 4.94 -13.67 -25.54
C LYS A 259 5.13 -12.22 -26.02
N LYS A 260 4.27 -11.79 -26.94
CA LYS A 260 4.20 -10.40 -27.39
C LYS A 260 3.62 -9.49 -26.29
N PRO A 261 3.87 -8.16 -26.31
CA PRO A 261 3.34 -7.24 -25.29
C PRO A 261 1.82 -7.34 -25.08
N GLU A 262 1.05 -7.48 -26.16
CA GLU A 262 -0.41 -7.64 -26.12
C GLU A 262 -0.91 -8.93 -25.43
N ASP A 263 -0.03 -9.94 -25.32
CA ASP A 263 -0.30 -11.29 -24.81
C ASP A 263 0.36 -11.56 -23.44
N ILE A 264 1.19 -10.63 -22.93
CA ILE A 264 1.80 -10.73 -21.58
C ILE A 264 0.67 -10.70 -20.55
N GLY A 265 0.60 -11.76 -19.74
CA GLY A 265 -0.37 -11.86 -18.66
C GLY A 265 0.05 -11.05 -17.43
N ALA A 266 -0.90 -10.84 -16.51
CA ALA A 266 -0.57 -10.27 -15.20
C ALA A 266 0.39 -11.19 -14.43
N GLY A 267 1.42 -10.61 -13.81
CA GLY A 267 2.41 -11.35 -13.03
C GLY A 267 1.84 -12.07 -11.80
N ASP A 268 0.71 -11.60 -11.28
CA ASP A 268 -0.08 -12.22 -10.22
C ASP A 268 -1.55 -11.79 -10.36
N GLN A 269 -2.44 -12.39 -9.57
CA GLN A 269 -3.79 -11.88 -9.32
C GLN A 269 -3.76 -10.68 -8.36
N GLY A 270 -4.80 -9.85 -8.37
CA GLY A 270 -4.96 -8.77 -7.40
C GLY A 270 -5.92 -7.69 -7.88
N HIS A 271 -6.06 -6.63 -7.09
CA HIS A 271 -6.75 -5.41 -7.50
C HIS A 271 -5.99 -4.17 -7.07
N MET A 272 -6.03 -3.12 -7.87
CA MET A 272 -5.28 -1.88 -7.69
C MET A 272 -6.21 -0.68 -7.79
N PHE A 273 -5.83 0.44 -7.18
CA PHE A 273 -6.64 1.66 -7.15
C PHE A 273 -5.86 2.90 -7.60
N GLY A 274 -6.52 3.69 -8.44
CA GLY A 274 -6.14 5.04 -8.83
C GLY A 274 -7.05 6.05 -8.15
N TYR A 275 -6.49 7.12 -7.59
CA TYR A 275 -7.28 8.20 -7.00
C TYR A 275 -6.79 9.57 -7.45
N ALA A 276 -7.73 10.50 -7.61
CA ALA A 276 -7.47 11.93 -7.82
C ALA A 276 -8.60 12.78 -7.22
N THR A 277 -8.27 14.02 -6.89
CA THR A 277 -9.11 15.01 -6.19
C THR A 277 -8.65 16.40 -6.61
N ASP A 278 -9.55 17.37 -6.72
CA ASP A 278 -9.25 18.73 -7.20
C ASP A 278 -8.75 19.70 -6.11
N GLU A 279 -8.49 19.20 -4.91
CA GLU A 279 -8.09 20.01 -3.73
C GLU A 279 -6.64 20.53 -3.75
N THR A 280 -5.76 19.99 -4.61
CA THR A 280 -4.42 20.54 -4.89
C THR A 280 -4.08 20.51 -6.39
N GLU A 281 -3.07 21.31 -6.78
CA GLU A 281 -2.59 21.38 -8.18
C GLU A 281 -2.07 20.05 -8.71
N GLU A 282 -1.47 19.22 -7.83
CA GLU A 282 -0.98 17.88 -8.16
C GLU A 282 -2.10 16.81 -8.25
N LEU A 283 -3.35 17.23 -8.02
CA LEU A 283 -4.55 16.42 -7.96
C LEU A 283 -4.47 15.30 -6.90
N MET A 284 -4.02 15.66 -5.71
CA MET A 284 -3.78 14.76 -4.57
C MET A 284 -4.41 15.30 -3.27
N PRO A 285 -4.64 14.46 -2.25
CA PRO A 285 -5.20 14.94 -0.98
C PRO A 285 -4.26 15.87 -0.23
N LEU A 286 -4.76 17.00 0.27
CA LEU A 286 -3.93 18.01 0.97
C LEU A 286 -3.26 17.43 2.22
N THR A 287 -3.94 16.57 3.00
CA THR A 287 -3.34 15.89 4.16
C THR A 287 -2.10 15.11 3.78
N HIS A 288 -2.17 14.35 2.68
CA HIS A 288 -1.07 13.55 2.18
C HIS A 288 0.04 14.45 1.61
N VAL A 289 -0.31 15.43 0.77
CA VAL A 289 0.65 16.36 0.15
C VAL A 289 1.46 17.11 1.21
N ILE A 290 0.82 17.65 2.25
CA ILE A 290 1.52 18.42 3.29
C ILE A 290 2.36 17.49 4.18
N ALA A 291 1.87 16.32 4.59
CA ALA A 291 2.68 15.36 5.35
C ALA A 291 3.93 14.94 4.55
N THR A 292 3.76 14.56 3.29
CA THR A 292 4.84 14.20 2.37
C THR A 292 5.85 15.34 2.16
N LYS A 293 5.39 16.57 1.94
CA LYS A 293 6.27 17.74 1.78
C LYS A 293 7.02 18.10 3.07
N LEU A 294 6.40 17.98 4.25
CA LEU A 294 7.10 18.13 5.54
C LEU A 294 8.20 17.08 5.70
N SER A 295 7.90 15.82 5.35
CA SER A 295 8.85 14.70 5.38
C SER A 295 10.04 14.92 4.45
N SER A 296 9.80 15.39 3.22
CA SER A 296 10.85 15.74 2.27
C SER A 296 11.68 16.94 2.73
N ARG A 297 11.03 17.98 3.27
CA ARG A 297 11.71 19.17 3.79
C ARG A 297 12.64 18.85 4.97
N MET A 298 12.29 17.89 5.84
CA MET A 298 13.21 17.41 6.88
C MET A 298 14.49 16.80 6.29
N SER A 299 14.37 15.98 5.24
CA SER A 299 15.55 15.49 4.52
C SER A 299 16.39 16.61 3.92
N GLU A 300 15.77 17.62 3.29
CA GLU A 300 16.47 18.77 2.72
C GLU A 300 17.31 19.54 3.76
N VAL A 301 16.69 19.93 4.89
CA VAL A 301 17.39 20.74 5.91
C VAL A 301 18.48 19.96 6.65
N ARG A 302 18.37 18.63 6.69
CA ARG A 302 19.42 17.73 7.16
C ARG A 302 20.57 17.64 6.16
N HIS A 303 20.30 17.29 4.90
CA HIS A 303 21.32 17.14 3.85
C HIS A 303 22.07 18.44 3.55
N SER A 304 21.41 19.60 3.68
CA SER A 304 22.05 20.92 3.54
C SER A 304 22.83 21.37 4.79
N GLY A 305 22.76 20.62 5.90
CA GLY A 305 23.36 20.99 7.19
C GLY A 305 22.67 22.13 7.94
N LEU A 306 21.54 22.65 7.45
CA LEU A 306 20.81 23.77 8.08
C LEU A 306 20.28 23.36 9.46
N CYS A 307 19.79 22.13 9.59
CA CYS A 307 19.49 21.47 10.85
C CYS A 307 20.46 20.29 11.04
N GLY A 308 21.77 20.56 11.14
CA GLY A 308 22.82 19.55 11.19
C GLY A 308 22.75 18.54 12.36
N TRP A 309 21.92 18.80 13.38
CA TRP A 309 21.61 17.86 14.46
C TRP A 309 20.59 16.78 14.08
N MET A 310 19.89 16.96 12.95
CA MET A 310 18.82 16.06 12.51
C MET A 310 19.41 14.77 11.95
N ARG A 311 18.94 13.63 12.44
CA ARG A 311 19.37 12.30 11.99
C ARG A 311 18.38 11.73 10.95
N PRO A 312 18.72 10.62 10.25
CA PRO A 312 17.95 10.18 9.08
C PRO A 312 16.49 9.79 9.32
N ASP A 313 16.13 9.21 10.48
CA ASP A 313 14.76 8.71 10.73
C ASP A 313 13.79 9.82 11.18
N GLY A 314 12.56 9.82 10.69
CA GLY A 314 11.58 10.86 10.98
C GLY A 314 10.20 10.60 10.38
N LYS A 315 9.17 11.04 11.11
CA LYS A 315 7.75 10.82 10.80
C LYS A 315 6.97 12.13 10.90
N THR A 316 5.98 12.29 10.05
CA THR A 316 5.12 13.47 9.96
C THR A 316 3.67 13.04 9.81
N GLN A 317 2.75 13.69 10.51
CA GLN A 317 1.32 13.42 10.40
C GLN A 317 0.55 14.74 10.40
N VAL A 318 -0.42 14.88 9.50
CA VAL A 318 -1.19 16.12 9.30
C VAL A 318 -2.67 15.79 9.32
N THR A 319 -3.39 16.45 10.22
CA THR A 319 -4.84 16.43 10.31
C THR A 319 -5.39 17.73 9.72
N VAL A 320 -6.22 17.63 8.69
CA VAL A 320 -6.92 18.76 8.05
C VAL A 320 -8.40 18.67 8.38
N GLU A 321 -8.99 19.84 8.59
CA GLU A 321 -10.43 20.02 8.69
C GLU A 321 -11.00 20.29 7.29
N TYR A 322 -11.97 19.47 6.88
CA TYR A 322 -12.57 19.47 5.56
C TYR A 322 -14.06 19.77 5.63
N LYS A 323 -14.55 20.44 4.60
CA LYS A 323 -15.97 20.49 4.23
C LYS A 323 -16.23 19.52 3.06
N ASN A 324 -17.40 18.87 3.07
CA ASN A 324 -17.91 18.14 1.92
C ASN A 324 -18.80 19.05 1.05
N ASP A 325 -18.36 19.33 -0.18
CA ASP A 325 -19.06 20.18 -1.15
C ASP A 325 -19.59 19.33 -2.31
N GLY A 326 -20.82 18.80 -2.15
CA GLY A 326 -21.46 17.97 -3.18
C GLY A 326 -20.68 16.70 -3.55
N GLY A 327 -19.91 16.14 -2.60
CA GLY A 327 -19.01 15.02 -2.80
C GLY A 327 -17.54 15.43 -2.95
N ALA A 328 -17.23 16.69 -3.26
CA ALA A 328 -15.86 17.19 -3.35
C ALA A 328 -15.29 17.55 -1.97
N MET A 329 -13.97 17.41 -1.78
CA MET A 329 -13.32 17.69 -0.50
C MET A 329 -12.72 19.10 -0.55
N VAL A 330 -13.16 19.98 0.34
CA VAL A 330 -12.68 21.36 0.43
C VAL A 330 -11.89 21.50 1.74
N PRO A 331 -10.54 21.62 1.69
CA PRO A 331 -9.74 21.90 2.88
C PRO A 331 -10.08 23.29 3.44
N ILE A 332 -10.40 23.34 4.72
CA ILE A 332 -10.69 24.59 5.44
C ILE A 332 -9.43 25.09 6.16
N ARG A 333 -8.82 24.23 6.98
CA ARG A 333 -7.64 24.55 7.80
C ARG A 333 -6.90 23.28 8.23
N ILE A 334 -5.64 23.43 8.63
CA ILE A 334 -4.89 22.37 9.31
C ILE A 334 -5.22 22.42 10.79
N HIS A 335 -5.78 21.32 11.29
CA HIS A 335 -6.13 21.14 12.69
C HIS A 335 -4.92 20.75 13.54
N THR A 336 -4.14 19.75 13.07
CA THR A 336 -2.98 19.24 13.80
C THR A 336 -1.81 18.99 12.86
N ILE A 337 -0.61 19.40 13.26
CA ILE A 337 0.66 18.95 12.70
C ILE A 337 1.41 18.20 13.79
N LEU A 338 1.84 16.98 13.49
CA LEU A 338 2.72 16.16 14.32
C LEU A 338 4.01 15.88 13.55
N ILE A 339 5.15 16.17 14.16
CA ILE A 339 6.48 15.82 13.66
C ILE A 339 7.26 15.11 14.77
N SER A 340 7.82 13.95 14.46
CA SER A 340 8.79 13.23 15.30
C SER A 340 10.03 12.96 14.48
N THR A 341 11.11 13.67 14.74
CA THR A 341 12.40 13.55 14.02
C THR A 341 13.49 13.03 14.92
N GLN A 342 14.32 12.12 14.42
CA GLN A 342 15.52 11.66 15.10
C GLN A 342 16.54 12.80 15.18
N HIS A 343 17.31 12.86 16.26
CA HIS A 343 18.26 13.93 16.52
C HIS A 343 19.52 13.43 17.25
N ASP A 344 20.57 14.25 17.27
CA ASP A 344 21.73 14.02 18.14
C ASP A 344 21.46 14.36 19.62
N GLU A 345 22.44 14.09 20.48
CA GLU A 345 22.34 14.30 21.94
C GLU A 345 22.65 15.74 22.38
N THR A 346 23.01 16.63 21.45
CA THR A 346 23.50 17.99 21.74
C THR A 346 22.41 19.06 21.62
N VAL A 347 21.41 18.84 20.75
CA VAL A 347 20.32 19.78 20.52
C VAL A 347 19.24 19.69 21.62
N THR A 348 18.70 20.83 22.07
CA THR A 348 17.60 20.88 23.04
C THR A 348 16.23 20.81 22.37
N ASN A 349 15.21 20.33 23.08
CA ASN A 349 13.84 20.30 22.56
C ASN A 349 13.30 21.69 22.16
N ASP A 350 13.75 22.76 22.82
CA ASP A 350 13.39 24.14 22.44
C ASP A 350 14.01 24.52 21.08
N GLN A 351 15.26 24.13 20.83
CA GLN A 351 15.94 24.33 19.54
C GLN A 351 15.29 23.49 18.42
N ILE A 352 14.96 22.22 18.70
CA ILE A 352 14.20 21.35 17.77
C ILE A 352 12.86 22.02 17.43
N SER A 353 12.09 22.42 18.45
CA SER A 353 10.77 23.05 18.28
C SER A 353 10.86 24.34 17.45
N ALA A 354 11.82 25.22 17.75
CA ALA A 354 12.03 26.47 17.02
C ALA A 354 12.40 26.22 15.54
N GLN A 355 13.43 25.41 15.28
CA GLN A 355 13.93 25.19 13.91
C GLN A 355 12.96 24.36 13.07
N VAL A 356 12.24 23.40 13.64
CA VAL A 356 11.19 22.66 12.91
C VAL A 356 10.01 23.58 12.59
N ARG A 357 9.64 24.53 13.47
CA ARG A 357 8.62 25.54 13.16
C ARG A 357 9.05 26.45 12.00
N GLU A 358 10.26 26.96 12.05
CA GLU A 358 10.77 27.93 11.06
C GLU A 358 11.13 27.27 9.72
N HIS A 359 12.08 26.32 9.73
CA HIS A 359 12.71 25.80 8.52
C HIS A 359 11.97 24.62 7.88
N VAL A 360 10.99 24.02 8.58
CA VAL A 360 10.19 22.89 8.07
C VAL A 360 8.73 23.29 7.90
N ILE A 361 8.00 23.59 9.00
CA ILE A 361 6.57 23.90 8.96
C ILE A 361 6.31 25.20 8.19
N GLY A 362 6.96 26.30 8.58
CA GLY A 362 6.80 27.62 7.95
C GLY A 362 7.29 27.70 6.50
N THR A 363 8.09 26.72 6.04
CA THR A 363 8.49 26.62 4.63
C THR A 363 7.48 25.84 3.78
N VAL A 364 6.82 24.82 4.36
CA VAL A 364 5.96 23.89 3.61
C VAL A 364 4.48 24.28 3.65
N VAL A 365 4.01 24.78 4.78
CA VAL A 365 2.57 24.93 5.05
C VAL A 365 2.08 26.32 4.63
N PRO A 366 1.12 26.43 3.68
CA PRO A 366 0.55 27.72 3.32
C PRO A 366 -0.14 28.38 4.52
N GLU A 367 0.21 29.64 4.81
CA GLU A 367 -0.31 30.40 5.96
C GLU A 367 -1.85 30.41 6.03
N LYS A 368 -2.54 30.41 4.88
CA LYS A 368 -4.01 30.36 4.79
C LYS A 368 -4.66 29.15 5.46
N TYR A 369 -3.90 28.09 5.78
CA TYR A 369 -4.38 26.91 6.48
C TYR A 369 -3.93 26.85 7.95
N LEU A 370 -3.19 27.84 8.45
CA LEU A 370 -2.72 27.93 9.83
C LEU A 370 -3.48 29.02 10.59
N ASP A 371 -3.81 28.74 11.85
CA ASP A 371 -4.42 29.72 12.75
C ASP A 371 -3.94 29.54 14.19
N GLY A 372 -4.41 30.42 15.09
CA GLY A 372 -4.09 30.36 16.53
C GLY A 372 -4.62 29.10 17.24
N ASN A 373 -5.45 28.29 16.59
CA ASN A 373 -6.01 27.04 17.10
C ASN A 373 -5.32 25.80 16.48
N THR A 374 -4.33 25.96 15.59
CA THR A 374 -3.60 24.82 15.00
C THR A 374 -2.70 24.17 16.05
N ILE A 375 -2.93 22.88 16.31
CA ILE A 375 -2.14 22.10 17.26
C ILE A 375 -0.83 21.67 16.60
N ILE A 376 0.30 22.15 17.11
CA ILE A 376 1.64 21.79 16.59
C ILE A 376 2.40 20.98 17.64
N LEU A 377 2.55 19.69 17.37
CA LEU A 377 3.27 18.71 18.19
C LEU A 377 4.63 18.40 17.55
N ILE A 378 5.74 18.73 18.21
CA ILE A 378 7.09 18.47 17.73
C ILE A 378 7.82 17.65 18.78
N ASN A 379 8.37 16.51 18.38
CA ASN A 379 9.01 15.49 19.22
C ASN A 379 8.26 15.24 20.55
N PRO A 380 6.96 14.85 20.52
CA PRO A 380 6.16 14.67 21.75
C PRO A 380 6.66 13.53 22.66
N SER A 381 7.56 12.66 22.19
CA SER A 381 8.27 11.68 23.04
C SER A 381 9.33 12.31 23.94
N GLY A 382 9.71 13.58 23.71
CA GLY A 382 10.76 14.31 24.42
C GLY A 382 12.20 13.87 24.09
N LEU A 383 12.42 12.63 23.66
CA LEU A 383 13.72 12.11 23.23
C LEU A 383 13.53 11.16 22.03
N PHE A 384 14.35 11.32 21.00
CA PHE A 384 14.42 10.42 19.84
C PHE A 384 15.84 10.36 19.25
N THR A 385 16.83 9.95 20.07
CA THR A 385 18.23 9.88 19.61
C THR A 385 18.58 8.58 18.88
N SER A 386 17.94 7.47 19.27
CA SER A 386 18.08 6.15 18.65
C SER A 386 16.93 5.87 17.68
N GLY A 387 17.19 6.01 16.38
CA GLY A 387 16.25 5.71 15.29
C GLY A 387 16.80 4.70 14.27
N GLY A 388 16.17 4.64 13.10
CA GLY A 388 16.56 3.74 12.01
C GLY A 388 16.47 2.26 12.39
N PRO A 389 17.24 1.38 11.73
CA PRO A 389 17.25 -0.06 12.00
C PRO A 389 17.63 -0.44 13.44
N ARG A 390 18.42 0.39 14.12
CA ARG A 390 18.70 0.27 15.57
C ARG A 390 17.41 0.37 16.38
N GLY A 391 16.63 1.43 16.18
CA GLY A 391 15.35 1.66 16.85
C GLY A 391 14.31 0.61 16.49
N ASP A 392 13.96 0.47 15.21
CA ASP A 392 12.83 -0.36 14.74
C ASP A 392 13.27 -1.36 13.66
N ALA A 393 12.46 -2.38 13.37
CA ALA A 393 12.66 -3.25 12.21
C ALA A 393 12.10 -2.56 10.96
N GLY A 394 12.72 -2.81 9.81
CA GLY A 394 12.21 -2.35 8.51
C GLY A 394 11.92 -3.52 7.58
N LEU A 395 10.83 -3.45 6.82
CA LEU A 395 10.54 -4.34 5.71
C LEU A 395 9.96 -3.56 4.53
N THR A 396 10.26 -4.04 3.33
CA THR A 396 9.70 -3.54 2.07
C THR A 396 8.17 -3.68 2.08
N GLY A 397 7.47 -2.74 1.45
CA GLY A 397 6.01 -2.78 1.32
C GLY A 397 5.24 -2.51 2.62
N ARG A 398 5.87 -1.98 3.66
CA ARG A 398 5.21 -1.64 4.94
C ARG A 398 4.73 -0.19 5.03
N LYS A 399 4.81 0.55 3.93
CA LYS A 399 4.40 1.97 3.82
C LYS A 399 3.43 2.27 2.66
N ILE A 400 2.73 1.26 2.15
CA ILE A 400 1.78 1.34 1.02
C ILE A 400 0.75 2.48 1.06
N ILE A 401 0.32 2.95 2.24
CA ILE A 401 -0.60 4.10 2.36
C ILE A 401 0.13 5.45 2.27
N VAL A 402 1.37 5.52 2.74
CA VAL A 402 2.30 6.66 2.51
C VAL A 402 2.74 6.70 1.04
N ASP A 403 2.81 5.55 0.37
CA ASP A 403 3.18 5.47 -1.04
C ASP A 403 2.10 5.94 -2.01
N THR A 404 0.85 5.95 -1.54
CA THR A 404 -0.32 6.22 -2.37
C THR A 404 -1.04 7.50 -1.96
N TYR A 405 -2.10 7.41 -1.17
CA TYR A 405 -3.08 8.49 -1.01
C TYR A 405 -3.31 8.88 0.46
N GLY A 406 -2.45 8.44 1.39
CA GLY A 406 -2.53 8.83 2.80
C GLY A 406 -3.82 8.44 3.51
N GLY A 407 -4.54 7.42 3.02
CA GLY A 407 -5.82 6.94 3.54
C GLY A 407 -7.02 7.31 2.68
N TRP A 408 -6.86 8.22 1.72
CA TRP A 408 -7.90 8.57 0.75
C TRP A 408 -8.04 7.53 -0.37
N GLY A 409 -9.14 7.60 -1.12
CA GLY A 409 -9.44 6.65 -2.18
C GLY A 409 -9.62 5.24 -1.63
N ALA A 410 -8.76 4.31 -2.07
CA ALA A 410 -8.63 2.96 -1.54
C ALA A 410 -7.24 2.40 -1.86
N HIS A 411 -6.90 1.23 -1.30
CA HIS A 411 -5.64 0.54 -1.59
C HIS A 411 -5.84 -0.95 -1.93
N GLY A 412 -4.99 -1.46 -2.81
CA GLY A 412 -5.08 -2.84 -3.32
C GLY A 412 -4.54 -3.92 -2.39
N GLY A 413 -3.58 -3.55 -1.55
CA GLY A 413 -2.83 -4.43 -0.66
C GLY A 413 -1.41 -4.71 -1.16
N GLY A 414 -1.22 -4.81 -2.49
CA GLY A 414 0.08 -5.00 -3.11
C GLY A 414 1.04 -3.82 -2.93
N ALA A 415 2.26 -4.09 -2.46
CA ALA A 415 3.36 -3.14 -2.43
C ALA A 415 3.96 -2.87 -3.81
N PHE A 416 4.68 -1.75 -3.97
CA PHE A 416 5.32 -1.37 -5.25
C PHE A 416 6.81 -1.69 -5.32
N SER A 417 7.59 -1.30 -4.32
CA SER A 417 9.06 -1.35 -4.38
C SER A 417 9.60 -2.76 -4.57
N GLY A 418 10.71 -2.88 -5.30
CA GLY A 418 11.36 -4.16 -5.60
C GLY A 418 10.70 -4.97 -6.73
N LYS A 419 9.57 -4.53 -7.28
CA LYS A 419 8.83 -5.27 -8.31
C LYS A 419 9.05 -4.70 -9.70
N ASP A 420 9.40 -5.57 -10.65
CA ASP A 420 9.36 -5.22 -12.08
C ASP A 420 7.90 -5.04 -12.56
N CYS A 421 7.72 -4.31 -13.65
CA CYS A 421 6.39 -3.85 -14.05
C CYS A 421 5.49 -4.89 -14.73
N THR A 422 5.91 -6.17 -14.82
CA THR A 422 4.97 -7.29 -15.02
C THR A 422 4.09 -7.55 -13.80
N LYS A 423 4.52 -7.15 -12.60
CA LYS A 423 3.71 -7.21 -11.38
C LYS A 423 2.68 -6.07 -11.41
N VAL A 424 1.42 -6.45 -11.58
CA VAL A 424 0.29 -5.51 -11.74
C VAL A 424 0.03 -4.64 -10.52
N ASP A 425 0.51 -5.03 -9.33
CA ASP A 425 0.49 -4.17 -8.13
C ASP A 425 1.05 -2.77 -8.42
N ARG A 426 2.19 -2.71 -9.09
CA ARG A 426 2.87 -1.47 -9.46
C ARG A 426 2.27 -0.88 -10.74
N SER A 427 2.33 -1.62 -11.85
CA SER A 427 1.95 -1.07 -13.17
C SER A 427 0.45 -0.77 -13.28
N GLY A 428 -0.41 -1.64 -12.72
CA GLY A 428 -1.85 -1.44 -12.65
C GLY A 428 -2.25 -0.26 -11.77
N ALA A 429 -1.58 -0.06 -10.62
CA ALA A 429 -1.80 1.13 -9.79
C ALA A 429 -1.37 2.42 -10.48
N TYR A 430 -0.24 2.42 -11.18
CA TYR A 430 0.26 3.59 -11.92
C TYR A 430 -0.69 3.97 -13.07
N LEU A 431 -1.16 3.01 -13.87
CA LEU A 431 -2.14 3.32 -14.92
C LEU A 431 -3.49 3.77 -14.33
N ALA A 432 -3.94 3.16 -13.23
CA ALA A 432 -5.17 3.59 -12.55
C ALA A 432 -5.04 5.02 -12.01
N ARG A 433 -3.88 5.42 -11.45
CA ARG A 433 -3.59 6.82 -11.08
C ARG A 433 -3.69 7.73 -12.29
N GLN A 434 -3.06 7.37 -13.42
CA GLN A 434 -3.13 8.17 -14.65
C GLN A 434 -4.59 8.34 -15.12
N ALA A 435 -5.39 7.29 -15.06
CA ALA A 435 -6.81 7.32 -15.41
C ALA A 435 -7.62 8.25 -14.49
N ALA A 436 -7.51 8.08 -13.17
CA ALA A 436 -8.20 8.92 -12.18
C ALA A 436 -7.79 10.40 -12.32
N LYS A 437 -6.48 10.67 -12.44
CA LYS A 437 -5.92 12.01 -12.63
C LYS A 437 -6.44 12.64 -13.92
N SER A 438 -6.51 11.88 -15.02
CA SER A 438 -6.99 12.37 -16.31
C SER A 438 -8.50 12.69 -16.29
N VAL A 439 -9.31 11.91 -15.57
CA VAL A 439 -10.75 12.19 -15.38
C VAL A 439 -10.96 13.53 -14.65
N VAL A 440 -10.21 13.79 -13.57
CA VAL A 440 -10.33 15.04 -12.81
C VAL A 440 -9.73 16.22 -13.60
N ALA A 441 -8.56 16.06 -14.23
CA ALA A 441 -7.92 17.10 -15.03
C ALA A 441 -8.74 17.51 -16.28
N ALA A 442 -9.48 16.57 -16.89
CA ALA A 442 -10.43 16.87 -17.97
C ALA A 442 -11.72 17.56 -17.48
N GLY A 443 -11.85 17.80 -16.16
CA GLY A 443 -13.05 18.40 -15.55
C GLY A 443 -14.29 17.51 -15.63
N LEU A 444 -14.14 16.19 -15.83
CA LEU A 444 -15.26 15.25 -15.90
C LEU A 444 -15.84 14.96 -14.51
N ALA A 445 -15.03 15.09 -13.48
CA ALA A 445 -15.39 14.99 -12.07
C ALA A 445 -14.45 15.86 -11.21
N ARG A 446 -14.81 16.13 -9.96
CA ARG A 446 -13.90 16.79 -8.98
C ARG A 446 -13.06 15.79 -8.20
N ARG A 447 -13.58 14.57 -8.04
CA ARG A 447 -12.90 13.42 -7.46
C ARG A 447 -13.14 12.18 -8.31
N CYS A 448 -12.17 11.28 -8.36
CA CYS A 448 -12.31 10.01 -9.07
C CYS A 448 -11.51 8.91 -8.36
N LEU A 449 -12.17 7.78 -8.08
CA LEU A 449 -11.56 6.51 -7.75
C LEU A 449 -11.72 5.57 -8.95
N VAL A 450 -10.63 4.93 -9.37
CA VAL A 450 -10.60 3.89 -10.39
C VAL A 450 -10.09 2.60 -9.74
N GLN A 451 -10.80 1.49 -9.88
CA GLN A 451 -10.30 0.16 -9.53
C GLN A 451 -10.05 -0.65 -10.80
N VAL A 452 -8.98 -1.43 -10.81
CA VAL A 452 -8.73 -2.49 -11.81
C VAL A 452 -8.35 -3.79 -11.10
N SER A 453 -8.72 -4.95 -11.64
CA SER A 453 -8.32 -6.26 -11.09
C SER A 453 -7.90 -7.26 -12.16
N TYR A 454 -7.06 -8.23 -11.77
CA TYR A 454 -6.46 -9.22 -12.66
C TYR A 454 -6.50 -10.63 -12.07
N ALA A 455 -6.46 -11.63 -12.95
CA ALA A 455 -6.03 -12.99 -12.63
C ALA A 455 -4.63 -13.21 -13.18
N ILE A 456 -3.80 -14.00 -12.48
CA ILE A 456 -2.46 -14.36 -12.93
C ILE A 456 -2.49 -14.92 -14.37
N SER A 457 -1.50 -14.54 -15.17
CA SER A 457 -1.32 -14.94 -16.58
C SER A 457 -2.41 -14.50 -17.58
N MET A 458 -3.47 -13.81 -17.14
CA MET A 458 -4.45 -13.19 -18.04
C MET A 458 -3.99 -11.78 -18.44
N PRO A 459 -3.98 -11.41 -19.74
CA PRO A 459 -3.61 -10.05 -20.15
C PRO A 459 -4.70 -9.02 -19.82
N SER A 460 -5.96 -9.34 -20.12
CA SER A 460 -7.08 -8.42 -19.86
C SER A 460 -7.45 -8.38 -18.37
N PRO A 461 -7.87 -7.21 -17.85
CA PRO A 461 -8.41 -7.12 -16.49
C PRO A 461 -9.73 -7.91 -16.36
N LEU A 462 -10.01 -8.40 -15.16
CA LEU A 462 -11.27 -9.05 -14.80
C LEU A 462 -12.40 -8.04 -14.61
N ALA A 463 -12.07 -6.88 -14.04
CA ALA A 463 -13.01 -5.79 -13.80
C ALA A 463 -12.29 -4.44 -13.84
N VAL A 464 -13.03 -3.41 -14.28
CA VAL A 464 -12.70 -2.00 -14.11
C VAL A 464 -13.91 -1.33 -13.46
N PHE A 465 -13.69 -0.54 -12.41
CA PHE A 465 -14.73 0.22 -11.70
C PHE A 465 -14.31 1.67 -11.57
N VAL A 466 -15.29 2.58 -11.61
CA VAL A 466 -15.10 4.02 -11.46
C VAL A 466 -16.18 4.54 -10.53
N ASP A 467 -15.78 5.39 -9.58
CA ASP A 467 -16.64 6.16 -8.67
C ASP A 467 -16.18 7.62 -8.68
N THR A 468 -17.11 8.57 -8.88
CA THR A 468 -16.80 10.00 -8.81
C THR A 468 -17.25 10.67 -7.51
N TYR A 469 -17.69 9.90 -6.52
CA TYR A 469 -18.26 10.37 -5.26
C TYR A 469 -19.44 11.33 -5.45
N GLY A 470 -20.18 11.20 -6.56
CA GLY A 470 -21.27 12.10 -6.95
C GLY A 470 -20.82 13.39 -7.65
N THR A 471 -19.50 13.61 -7.81
CA THR A 471 -18.96 14.85 -8.41
C THR A 471 -18.87 14.82 -9.95
N GLY A 472 -19.22 13.70 -10.58
CA GLY A 472 -19.18 13.52 -12.04
C GLY A 472 -20.21 14.38 -12.79
N ARG A 473 -19.76 15.05 -13.86
CA ARG A 473 -20.64 15.80 -14.80
C ARG A 473 -21.53 14.88 -15.64
N VAL A 474 -21.14 13.62 -15.77
CA VAL A 474 -21.90 12.54 -16.42
C VAL A 474 -21.86 11.31 -15.53
N LYS A 475 -22.66 10.27 -15.84
CA LYS A 475 -22.71 9.07 -15.00
C LYS A 475 -21.37 8.33 -14.99
N ASP A 476 -20.99 7.77 -13.84
CA ASP A 476 -19.77 6.97 -13.69
C ASP A 476 -19.67 5.82 -14.70
N SER A 477 -20.80 5.24 -15.10
CA SER A 477 -20.86 4.22 -16.16
C SER A 477 -20.43 4.71 -17.55
N GLN A 478 -20.52 6.01 -17.84
CA GLN A 478 -20.00 6.65 -19.06
C GLN A 478 -18.51 6.98 -18.88
N ILE A 479 -18.10 7.47 -17.71
CA ILE A 479 -16.68 7.76 -17.40
C ILE A 479 -15.86 6.46 -17.42
N ARG A 480 -16.38 5.36 -16.87
CA ARG A 480 -15.77 4.02 -16.98
C ARG A 480 -15.56 3.59 -18.43
N ARG A 481 -16.54 3.83 -19.33
CA ARG A 481 -16.39 3.51 -20.76
C ARG A 481 -15.29 4.36 -21.41
N LEU A 482 -15.23 5.66 -21.11
CA LEU A 482 -14.14 6.52 -21.58
C LEU A 482 -12.77 6.03 -21.09
N VAL A 483 -12.68 5.62 -19.83
CA VAL A 483 -11.45 5.04 -19.25
C VAL A 483 -11.08 3.74 -19.99
N GLU A 484 -12.02 2.80 -20.17
CA GLU A 484 -11.81 1.54 -20.91
C GLU A 484 -11.44 1.75 -22.39
N GLN A 485 -11.89 2.84 -23.02
CA GLN A 485 -11.57 3.19 -24.40
C GLN A 485 -10.20 3.87 -24.56
N ASN A 486 -9.73 4.59 -23.52
CA ASN A 486 -8.52 5.43 -23.61
C ASN A 486 -7.31 4.85 -22.86
N PHE A 487 -7.50 3.85 -21.99
CA PHE A 487 -6.45 3.22 -21.20
C PHE A 487 -6.42 1.70 -21.43
N ASP A 488 -5.32 1.20 -22.01
CA ASP A 488 -5.13 -0.22 -22.24
C ASP A 488 -4.51 -0.86 -20.99
N PHE A 489 -5.37 -1.50 -20.18
CA PHE A 489 -4.98 -2.13 -18.92
C PHE A 489 -4.21 -3.45 -19.09
N ARG A 490 -3.85 -3.88 -20.30
CA ARG A 490 -3.03 -5.10 -20.47
C ARG A 490 -1.59 -4.86 -20.00
N PRO A 491 -0.99 -5.68 -19.12
CA PRO A 491 0.30 -5.38 -18.48
C PRO A 491 1.44 -5.00 -19.43
N GLY A 492 1.57 -5.70 -20.56
CA GLY A 492 2.58 -5.36 -21.58
C GLY A 492 2.32 -4.02 -22.28
N MET A 493 1.06 -3.62 -22.42
CA MET A 493 0.65 -2.33 -22.97
C MET A 493 0.84 -1.20 -21.96
N ILE A 494 0.58 -1.44 -20.67
CA ILE A 494 0.91 -0.51 -19.58
C ILE A 494 2.41 -0.22 -19.56
N MET A 495 3.24 -1.27 -19.57
CA MET A 495 4.70 -1.14 -19.57
C MET A 495 5.21 -0.30 -20.74
N ALA A 496 4.60 -0.43 -21.93
CA ALA A 496 4.95 0.37 -23.10
C ALA A 496 4.44 1.82 -22.99
N ALA A 497 3.17 2.03 -22.59
CA ALA A 497 2.54 3.34 -22.52
C ALA A 497 3.16 4.26 -21.45
N LEU A 498 3.66 3.68 -20.35
CA LEU A 498 4.30 4.40 -19.25
C LEU A 498 5.84 4.27 -19.26
N ASP A 499 6.42 3.64 -20.29
CA ASP A 499 7.87 3.41 -20.44
C ASP A 499 8.53 2.75 -19.21
N LEU A 500 7.86 1.78 -18.60
CA LEU A 500 8.24 1.22 -17.29
C LEU A 500 9.41 0.21 -17.33
N LYS A 501 10.04 0.04 -18.50
CA LYS A 501 11.26 -0.74 -18.69
C LYS A 501 12.52 0.12 -18.81
N ARG A 502 12.38 1.46 -18.83
CA ARG A 502 13.50 2.40 -18.85
C ARG A 502 14.29 2.31 -17.54
N GLY A 503 15.43 1.63 -17.59
CA GLY A 503 16.45 1.67 -16.55
C GLY A 503 17.32 2.93 -16.60
N GLY A 504 18.26 3.02 -15.66
CA GLY A 504 19.08 4.23 -15.44
C GLY A 504 18.35 5.33 -14.66
N ASN A 505 19.05 6.42 -14.38
CA ASN A 505 18.55 7.61 -13.66
C ASN A 505 17.90 7.37 -12.28
N LYS A 506 18.04 6.17 -11.69
CA LYS A 506 17.43 5.77 -10.41
C LYS A 506 15.90 5.97 -10.40
N ARG A 507 15.25 5.64 -11.53
CA ARG A 507 13.84 5.93 -11.78
C ARG A 507 12.94 5.39 -10.67
N PHE A 508 13.07 4.12 -10.30
CA PHE A 508 12.21 3.52 -9.29
C PHE A 508 12.67 3.86 -7.87
N GLN A 509 13.96 3.97 -7.60
CA GLN A 509 14.49 4.39 -6.29
C GLN A 509 14.02 5.81 -5.92
N LYS A 510 13.87 6.72 -6.90
CA LYS A 510 13.22 8.03 -6.68
C LYS A 510 11.75 7.93 -6.24
N THR A 511 11.03 6.87 -6.61
CA THR A 511 9.62 6.67 -6.22
C THR A 511 9.45 6.12 -4.81
N ALA A 512 10.44 5.35 -4.33
CA ALA A 512 10.37 4.58 -3.08
C ALA A 512 10.28 5.43 -1.79
N VAL A 513 10.42 6.75 -1.90
CA VAL A 513 10.27 7.70 -0.79
C VAL A 513 9.51 8.95 -1.26
N HIS A 514 8.80 9.60 -0.33
CA HIS A 514 7.96 10.78 -0.58
C HIS A 514 6.83 10.56 -1.60
N GLY A 515 6.26 9.34 -1.63
CA GLY A 515 5.10 8.98 -2.44
C GLY A 515 5.42 8.70 -3.90
N HIS A 516 4.64 7.79 -4.51
CA HIS A 516 4.75 7.47 -5.94
C HIS A 516 3.91 8.41 -6.82
N PHE A 517 3.00 9.19 -6.23
CA PHE A 517 1.98 9.98 -6.93
C PHE A 517 2.04 11.47 -6.57
N GLY A 518 1.49 12.32 -7.44
CA GLY A 518 1.46 13.77 -7.25
C GLY A 518 2.81 14.48 -7.39
N ARG A 519 3.72 13.92 -8.20
CA ARG A 519 5.09 14.43 -8.38
C ARG A 519 5.35 14.79 -9.83
N SER A 520 6.10 15.87 -10.06
CA SER A 520 6.36 16.47 -11.38
C SER A 520 7.69 16.03 -12.04
N ASP A 521 8.34 15.00 -11.52
CA ASP A 521 9.54 14.44 -12.12
C ASP A 521 9.17 13.74 -13.45
N PRO A 522 9.86 14.03 -14.59
CA PRO A 522 9.54 13.45 -15.90
C PRO A 522 9.78 11.93 -16.00
N ASP A 523 10.37 11.29 -14.99
CA ASP A 523 10.38 9.84 -14.85
C ASP A 523 9.04 9.26 -14.33
N PHE A 524 8.08 10.09 -13.89
CA PHE A 524 6.78 9.63 -13.39
C PHE A 524 5.68 9.83 -14.43
N THR A 525 5.85 9.19 -15.59
CA THR A 525 4.95 9.23 -16.76
C THR A 525 3.47 8.93 -16.49
N TRP A 526 3.13 8.32 -15.34
CA TRP A 526 1.73 8.13 -14.91
C TRP A 526 1.08 9.39 -14.34
N GLU A 527 1.86 10.43 -14.04
CA GLU A 527 1.38 11.75 -13.66
C GLU A 527 1.07 12.63 -14.89
N ASP A 528 1.48 12.23 -16.09
CA ASP A 528 1.09 12.89 -17.34
C ASP A 528 -0.39 12.64 -17.64
N VAL A 529 -1.16 13.72 -17.78
CA VAL A 529 -2.60 13.67 -18.07
C VAL A 529 -2.83 13.27 -19.52
N LYS A 530 -3.64 12.23 -19.74
CA LYS A 530 -4.17 11.91 -21.08
C LYS A 530 -5.39 12.78 -21.35
N PRO A 531 -5.48 13.49 -22.50
CA PRO A 531 -6.69 14.20 -22.89
C PRO A 531 -7.88 13.23 -23.00
N LEU A 532 -8.99 13.54 -22.32
CA LEU A 532 -10.25 12.81 -22.43
C LEU A 532 -11.32 13.74 -22.98
N VAL A 533 -12.01 13.29 -24.04
CA VAL A 533 -13.08 14.05 -24.69
C VAL A 533 -14.39 13.27 -24.52
N LEU A 534 -15.42 13.93 -24.01
CA LEU A 534 -16.78 13.44 -24.12
C LEU A 534 -17.23 13.63 -25.57
N GLU A 535 -17.50 12.53 -26.28
CA GLU A 535 -18.21 12.60 -27.56
C GLU A 535 -19.56 13.31 -27.34
N SER A 536 -19.79 14.36 -28.13
CA SER A 536 -21.05 15.11 -28.08
C SER A 536 -22.18 14.23 -28.58
N SER A 537 -23.21 14.04 -27.74
CA SER A 537 -24.40 13.23 -28.06
C SER A 537 -25.37 13.97 -28.99
#